data_AF-E3ZTA5-F1
#
_entry.id   AF-E3ZTA5-F1
#
_cell.length_a   1.000
_cell.length_b   1.000
_cell.length_c   1.000
_cell.angle_alpha   90.00
_cell.angle_beta   90.00
_cell.angle_gamma   90.00
#
_symmetry.space_group_name_H-M   'P 1'
#
loop_
_entity.id
_entity.type
_entity.pdbx_description
1 polymer ?
#
loop_
_entity_poly.entity_id
_entity_poly.type
_entity_poly.pdbx_seq_one_letter_code
_entity_poly.pdbx_strand_id
1 'polypeptide(L)'
;MRATEEKDVAQFLREKAGEFDWIKKGIEQRESTLQRVGEAIVQHQKAYFLDNSAHLQPLTLKEVAEELDVHESTVSRAVNGKYMETSTGVYELRRFFASGLQKKSSENEDLGDISSTTIKKLVQEFVAAENKLKPLSDQKIVDMLAEKEIQVSRRAIAKYRLELNIPSSSKRKRF
;
A
#
# COMPACT_ATOMS: atom_id res chain seq x y z
N MET A 1 -53.68 -4.75 -28.72
CA MET A 1 -53.04 -4.41 -27.43
C MET A 1 -52.26 -5.59 -26.81
N ARG A 2 -52.68 -6.85 -26.89
CA ARG A 2 -51.94 -8.00 -26.30
C ARG A 2 -50.55 -8.30 -26.90
N ALA A 3 -50.35 -8.17 -28.21
CA ALA A 3 -49.08 -8.54 -28.86
C ALA A 3 -47.91 -7.58 -28.56
N THR A 4 -48.20 -6.34 -28.17
CA THR A 4 -47.21 -5.34 -27.76
C THR A 4 -46.65 -5.64 -26.37
N GLU A 5 -47.49 -6.09 -25.43
CA GLU A 5 -47.08 -6.42 -24.06
C GLU A 5 -46.12 -7.64 -24.01
N GLU A 6 -46.35 -8.67 -24.81
CA GLU A 6 -45.42 -9.82 -24.88
C GLU A 6 -44.06 -9.45 -25.47
N LYS A 7 -44.03 -8.53 -26.43
CA LYS A 7 -42.79 -8.09 -27.08
C LYS A 7 -41.94 -7.24 -26.14
N ASP A 8 -42.58 -6.39 -25.34
CA ASP A 8 -41.94 -5.57 -24.31
C ASP A 8 -41.41 -6.43 -23.15
N VAL A 9 -42.18 -7.44 -22.71
CA VAL A 9 -41.72 -8.41 -21.70
C VAL A 9 -40.53 -9.23 -22.20
N ALA A 10 -40.56 -9.70 -23.45
CA ALA A 10 -39.45 -10.44 -24.05
C ALA A 10 -38.19 -9.58 -24.25
N GLN A 11 -38.33 -8.27 -24.46
CA GLN A 11 -37.20 -7.35 -24.49
C GLN A 11 -36.62 -7.14 -23.09
N PHE A 12 -37.46 -6.88 -22.08
CA PHE A 12 -37.02 -6.71 -20.70
C PHE A 12 -36.25 -7.93 -20.16
N LEU A 13 -36.74 -9.15 -20.42
CA LEU A 13 -36.05 -10.37 -20.01
C LEU A 13 -34.67 -10.54 -20.68
N ARG A 14 -34.54 -10.13 -21.95
CA ARG A 14 -33.25 -10.16 -22.65
C ARG A 14 -32.26 -9.15 -22.08
N GLU A 15 -32.72 -7.95 -21.74
CA GLU A 15 -31.90 -6.94 -21.07
C GLU A 15 -31.42 -7.45 -19.70
N LYS A 16 -32.31 -8.03 -18.90
CA LYS A 16 -31.96 -8.61 -17.59
C LYS A 16 -31.02 -9.80 -17.68
N ALA A 17 -31.17 -10.65 -18.70
CA ALA A 17 -30.23 -11.73 -18.96
C ALA A 17 -28.83 -11.18 -19.31
N GLY A 18 -28.76 -10.12 -20.13
CA GLY A 18 -27.51 -9.44 -20.45
C GLY A 18 -26.83 -8.81 -19.22
N GLU A 19 -27.60 -8.15 -18.35
CA GLU A 19 -27.11 -7.64 -17.07
C GLU A 19 -26.55 -8.76 -16.19
N PHE A 20 -27.27 -9.89 -16.08
CA PHE A 20 -26.82 -11.06 -15.33
C PHE A 20 -25.50 -11.61 -15.87
N ASP A 21 -25.39 -11.81 -17.18
CA ASP A 21 -24.17 -12.32 -17.81
C ASP A 21 -22.98 -11.37 -17.62
N TRP A 22 -23.21 -10.06 -17.64
CA TRP A 22 -22.18 -9.06 -17.37
C TRP A 22 -21.70 -9.14 -15.92
N ILE A 23 -22.61 -9.21 -14.95
CA ILE A 23 -22.26 -9.36 -13.52
C ILE A 23 -21.50 -10.67 -13.30
N LYS A 24 -21.98 -11.77 -13.88
CA LYS A 24 -21.35 -13.09 -13.77
C LYS A 24 -19.91 -13.06 -14.27
N LYS A 25 -19.66 -12.53 -15.46
CA LYS A 25 -18.31 -12.35 -16.02
C LYS A 25 -17.44 -11.45 -15.14
N GLY A 26 -18.02 -10.39 -14.56
CA GLY A 26 -17.31 -9.51 -13.63
C GLY A 26 -16.84 -10.23 -12.37
N ILE A 27 -17.66 -11.12 -11.81
CA ILE A 27 -17.31 -11.95 -10.65
C ILE A 27 -16.20 -12.93 -11.01
N GLU A 28 -16.36 -13.66 -12.11
CA GLU A 28 -15.36 -14.64 -12.60
C GLU A 28 -14.00 -13.99 -12.85
N GLN A 29 -13.99 -12.79 -13.47
CA GLN A 29 -12.77 -12.05 -13.71
C GLN A 29 -12.09 -11.61 -12.40
N ARG A 30 -12.87 -11.18 -11.41
CA ARG A 30 -12.36 -10.74 -10.10
C ARG A 30 -11.77 -11.92 -9.32
N GLU A 31 -12.44 -13.06 -9.34
CA GLU A 31 -11.95 -14.30 -8.73
C GLU A 31 -10.63 -14.74 -9.40
N SER A 32 -10.61 -14.81 -10.74
CA SER A 32 -9.41 -15.15 -11.50
C SER A 32 -8.23 -14.21 -11.20
N THR A 33 -8.49 -12.90 -11.15
CA THR A 33 -7.45 -11.91 -10.85
C THR A 33 -6.90 -12.09 -9.44
N LEU A 34 -7.78 -12.29 -8.44
CA LEU A 34 -7.38 -12.49 -7.06
C LEU A 34 -6.55 -13.77 -6.89
N GLN A 35 -6.98 -14.86 -7.54
CA GLN A 35 -6.25 -16.12 -7.53
C GLN A 35 -4.85 -15.96 -8.12
N ARG A 36 -4.74 -15.37 -9.32
CA ARG A 36 -3.45 -15.16 -10.00
C ARG A 36 -2.50 -14.29 -9.17
N VAL A 37 -3.02 -13.24 -8.54
CA VAL A 37 -2.22 -12.39 -7.63
C VAL A 37 -1.79 -13.17 -6.39
N GLY A 38 -2.68 -13.97 -5.79
CA GLY A 38 -2.33 -14.83 -4.66
C GLY A 38 -1.26 -15.86 -4.99
N GLU A 39 -1.36 -16.51 -6.16
CA GLU A 39 -0.35 -17.44 -6.67
C GLU A 39 1.00 -16.75 -6.85
N ALA A 40 1.04 -15.58 -7.49
CA ALA A 40 2.27 -14.80 -7.64
C ALA A 40 2.90 -14.46 -6.28
N ILE A 41 2.11 -14.00 -5.31
CA ILE A 41 2.60 -13.73 -3.94
C ILE A 41 3.25 -14.98 -3.34
N VAL A 42 2.59 -16.14 -3.42
CA VAL A 42 3.11 -17.38 -2.85
C VAL A 42 4.39 -17.84 -3.56
N GLN A 43 4.50 -17.65 -4.87
CA GLN A 43 5.72 -17.98 -5.61
C GLN A 43 6.91 -17.10 -5.18
N HIS A 44 6.73 -15.78 -5.13
CA HIS A 44 7.77 -14.84 -4.71
C HIS A 44 8.15 -14.99 -3.23
N GLN A 45 7.17 -15.35 -2.38
CA GLN A 45 7.35 -15.50 -0.93
C GLN A 45 7.50 -16.96 -0.50
N LYS A 46 7.88 -17.85 -1.41
CA LYS A 46 7.95 -19.30 -1.14
C LYS A 46 8.77 -19.64 0.10
N ALA A 47 9.93 -19.00 0.27
CA ALA A 47 10.78 -19.21 1.44
C ALA A 47 10.08 -18.83 2.75
N TYR A 48 9.36 -17.71 2.77
CA TYR A 48 8.60 -17.24 3.94
C TYR A 48 7.49 -18.22 4.35
N PHE A 49 6.83 -18.88 3.40
CA PHE A 49 5.77 -19.84 3.69
C PHE A 49 6.27 -21.24 4.07
N LEU A 50 7.48 -21.62 3.66
CA LEU A 50 8.04 -22.95 3.92
C LEU A 50 8.95 -22.99 5.16
N ASP A 51 9.60 -21.87 5.49
CA ASP A 51 10.53 -21.77 6.61
C ASP A 51 10.08 -20.64 7.56
N ASN A 52 9.70 -21.01 8.79
CA ASN A 52 9.25 -20.08 9.82
C ASN A 52 10.34 -19.08 10.25
N SER A 53 11.61 -19.32 9.93
CA SER A 53 12.71 -18.41 10.20
C SER A 53 12.99 -17.43 9.05
N ALA A 54 12.40 -17.65 7.87
CA ALA A 54 12.60 -16.81 6.71
C ALA A 54 11.84 -15.50 6.81
N HIS A 55 12.42 -14.45 6.22
CA HIS A 55 11.80 -13.13 6.12
C HIS A 55 11.12 -12.94 4.77
N LEU A 56 10.13 -12.04 4.73
CA LEU A 56 9.50 -11.61 3.48
C LEU A 56 10.56 -11.06 2.52
N GLN A 57 10.51 -11.53 1.28
CA GLN A 57 11.28 -10.97 0.19
C GLN A 57 10.65 -9.64 -0.26
N PRO A 58 11.45 -8.67 -0.72
CA PRO A 58 10.93 -7.48 -1.38
C PRO A 58 10.06 -7.87 -2.57
N LEU A 59 8.83 -7.34 -2.62
CA LEU A 59 7.90 -7.57 -3.72
C LEU A 59 7.05 -6.32 -3.92
N THR A 60 7.04 -5.77 -5.13
CA THR A 60 6.28 -4.57 -5.45
C THR A 60 5.01 -4.91 -6.21
N LEU A 61 4.01 -4.02 -6.12
CA LEU A 61 2.78 -4.15 -6.90
C LEU A 61 3.06 -4.11 -8.41
N LYS A 62 4.05 -3.31 -8.82
CA LYS A 62 4.49 -3.18 -10.21
C LYS A 62 5.04 -4.49 -10.77
N GLU A 63 5.89 -5.19 -10.04
CA GLU A 63 6.46 -6.48 -10.48
C GLU A 63 5.35 -7.51 -10.74
N VAL A 64 4.39 -7.64 -9.82
CA VAL A 64 3.26 -8.58 -10.00
C VAL A 64 2.32 -8.12 -11.12
N ALA A 65 2.14 -6.81 -11.30
CA ALA A 65 1.34 -6.26 -12.39
C ALA A 65 1.94 -6.57 -13.77
N GLU A 66 3.27 -6.43 -13.91
CA GLU A 66 4.01 -6.78 -15.12
C GLU A 66 3.98 -8.29 -15.39
N GLU A 67 4.13 -9.13 -14.35
CA GLU A 67 4.04 -10.60 -14.47
C GLU A 67 2.66 -11.06 -14.95
N LEU A 68 1.60 -10.41 -14.47
CA LEU A 68 0.22 -10.80 -14.76
C LEU A 68 -0.39 -10.08 -15.98
N ASP A 69 0.37 -9.20 -16.65
CA ASP A 69 -0.10 -8.35 -17.75
C ASP A 69 -1.37 -7.56 -17.38
N VAL A 70 -1.33 -6.91 -16.22
CA VAL A 70 -2.42 -6.06 -15.71
C VAL A 70 -1.87 -4.72 -15.23
N HIS A 71 -2.74 -3.74 -15.06
CA HIS A 71 -2.35 -2.47 -14.49
C HIS A 71 -2.09 -2.58 -12.97
N GLU A 72 -1.12 -1.84 -12.45
CA GLU A 72 -0.77 -1.83 -11.01
C GLU A 72 -1.99 -1.53 -10.12
N SER A 73 -2.83 -0.59 -10.53
CA SER A 73 -4.08 -0.25 -9.82
C SER A 73 -5.06 -1.42 -9.74
N THR A 74 -5.05 -2.36 -10.70
CA THR A 74 -5.85 -3.58 -10.67
C THR A 74 -5.37 -4.52 -9.57
N VAL A 75 -4.05 -4.72 -9.45
CA VAL A 75 -3.44 -5.53 -8.38
C VAL A 75 -3.71 -4.90 -7.02
N SER A 76 -3.48 -3.60 -6.87
CA SER A 76 -3.75 -2.84 -5.64
C SER A 76 -5.19 -2.99 -5.18
N ARG A 77 -6.17 -2.85 -6.10
CA ARG A 77 -7.59 -3.05 -5.80
C ARG A 77 -7.95 -4.49 -5.49
N ALA A 78 -7.29 -5.45 -6.14
CA ALA A 78 -7.53 -6.87 -5.92
C ALA A 78 -7.14 -7.29 -4.50
N VAL A 79 -6.01 -6.79 -3.98
CA VAL A 79 -5.46 -7.21 -2.67
C VAL A 79 -6.02 -6.42 -1.49
N ASN A 80 -6.54 -5.21 -1.71
CA ASN A 80 -7.01 -4.34 -0.63
C ASN A 80 -8.19 -4.95 0.14
N GLY A 81 -8.06 -5.07 1.46
CA GLY A 81 -9.07 -5.69 2.32
C GLY A 81 -9.37 -7.14 1.93
N LYS A 82 -8.37 -7.87 1.42
CA LYS A 82 -8.42 -9.32 1.22
C LYS A 82 -7.36 -9.99 2.09
N TYR A 83 -7.71 -11.17 2.56
CA TYR A 83 -6.91 -11.92 3.52
C TYR A 83 -6.67 -13.32 2.99
N MET A 84 -5.50 -13.85 3.32
CA MET A 84 -5.09 -15.21 3.00
C MET A 84 -4.81 -15.94 4.30
N GLU A 85 -5.47 -17.08 4.46
CA GLU A 85 -5.16 -18.02 5.51
C GLU A 85 -3.93 -18.84 5.10
N THR A 86 -3.01 -19.01 6.04
CA THR A 86 -1.73 -19.69 5.85
C THR A 86 -1.50 -20.61 7.05
N SER A 87 -0.51 -21.51 6.96
CA SER A 87 -0.17 -22.44 8.04
C SER A 87 0.19 -21.75 9.37
N THR A 88 0.64 -20.49 9.32
CA THR A 88 1.06 -19.72 10.49
C THR A 88 0.03 -18.68 10.96
N GLY A 89 -1.06 -18.49 10.20
CA GLY A 89 -2.14 -17.57 10.55
C GLY A 89 -2.79 -16.90 9.35
N VAL A 90 -3.67 -15.93 9.63
CA VAL A 90 -4.39 -15.15 8.61
C VAL A 90 -3.71 -13.80 8.43
N TYR A 91 -3.36 -13.46 7.18
CA TYR A 91 -2.67 -12.21 6.85
C TYR A 91 -3.37 -11.46 5.73
N GLU A 92 -3.36 -10.14 5.82
CA GLU A 92 -3.82 -9.29 4.71
C GLU A 92 -2.86 -9.45 3.51
N LEU A 93 -3.41 -9.61 2.30
CA LEU A 93 -2.59 -9.79 1.09
C LEU A 93 -1.66 -8.60 0.83
N ARG A 94 -2.10 -7.39 1.18
CA ARG A 94 -1.29 -6.17 1.04
C ARG A 94 0.04 -6.24 1.79
N ARG A 95 0.12 -7.00 2.89
CA ARG A 95 1.34 -7.16 3.71
C ARG A 95 2.51 -7.77 2.93
N PHE A 96 2.24 -8.61 1.94
CA PHE A 96 3.27 -9.29 1.16
C PHE A 96 3.94 -8.38 0.14
N PHE A 97 3.36 -7.21 -0.12
CA PHE A 97 3.96 -6.17 -0.94
C PHE A 97 4.74 -5.22 -0.05
N ALA A 98 5.84 -5.74 0.52
CA ALA A 98 6.82 -4.88 1.13
C ALA A 98 7.50 -4.13 -0.01
N SER A 99 7.30 -2.80 -0.09
CA SER A 99 8.21 -1.98 -0.87
C SER A 99 9.59 -2.30 -0.33
N GLY A 100 10.40 -2.95 -1.18
CA GLY A 100 11.81 -3.05 -0.92
C GLY A 100 12.28 -1.65 -0.55
N LEU A 101 13.17 -1.59 0.43
CA LEU A 101 13.99 -0.42 0.73
C LEU A 101 14.89 0.00 -0.46
N GLN A 102 14.38 -0.05 -1.69
CA GLN A 102 14.86 0.72 -2.82
C GLN A 102 14.15 2.07 -2.74
N LYS A 103 14.75 3.09 -2.13
CA LYS A 103 15.76 3.91 -2.82
C LYS A 103 15.49 3.97 -4.33
N LYS A 104 14.34 4.51 -4.71
CA LYS A 104 14.17 5.36 -5.89
C LYS A 104 12.74 5.89 -5.91
N SER A 105 12.64 7.18 -5.59
CA SER A 105 11.85 8.14 -6.36
C SER A 105 10.67 7.55 -7.13
N SER A 106 9.47 7.74 -6.59
CA SER A 106 8.49 8.51 -7.34
C SER A 106 7.44 9.08 -6.41
N GLU A 107 7.04 10.27 -6.77
CA GLU A 107 6.04 11.08 -6.12
C GLU A 107 4.70 10.36 -6.18
N ASN A 108 3.93 10.53 -5.10
CA ASN A 108 2.52 10.18 -4.94
C ASN A 108 2.22 8.80 -4.32
N GLU A 109 1.44 8.90 -3.23
CA GLU A 109 0.48 7.93 -2.71
C GLU A 109 0.97 6.83 -1.73
N ASP A 110 0.66 7.09 -0.46
CA ASP A 110 0.08 6.13 0.51
C ASP A 110 0.68 4.71 0.60
N LEU A 111 1.98 4.66 0.94
CA LEU A 111 2.68 3.46 1.41
C LEU A 111 3.40 3.81 2.72
N GLY A 112 2.95 3.52 3.94
CA GLY A 112 1.90 2.67 4.49
C GLY A 112 2.37 2.39 5.94
N ASP A 113 1.80 3.11 6.90
CA ASP A 113 1.97 3.15 8.37
C ASP A 113 3.27 2.71 9.08
N ILE A 114 3.90 1.59 8.74
CA ILE A 114 5.08 1.05 9.43
C ILE A 114 6.30 1.96 9.20
N SER A 115 6.54 2.40 7.95
CA SER A 115 7.61 3.35 7.63
C SER A 115 7.38 4.70 8.33
N SER A 116 6.14 5.16 8.39
CA SER A 116 5.79 6.43 9.04
C SER A 116 6.01 6.37 10.55
N THR A 117 5.72 5.23 11.19
CA THR A 117 5.88 5.05 12.64
C THR A 117 7.36 5.01 13.02
N THR A 118 8.18 4.31 12.24
CA THR A 118 9.65 4.30 12.44
C THR A 118 10.27 5.67 12.19
N ILE A 119 9.86 6.37 11.12
CA ILE A 119 10.33 7.74 10.84
C ILE A 119 9.91 8.70 11.96
N LYS A 120 8.65 8.64 12.43
CA LYS A 120 8.14 9.45 13.55
C LYS A 120 8.96 9.24 14.82
N LYS A 121 9.29 7.98 15.15
CA LYS A 121 10.13 7.64 16.30
C LYS A 121 11.54 8.24 16.18
N LEU A 122 12.18 8.10 15.03
CA LEU A 122 13.50 8.69 14.76
C LEU A 122 13.48 10.23 14.85
N VAL A 123 12.45 10.88 14.31
CA VAL A 123 12.25 12.32 14.42
C VAL A 123 12.13 12.74 15.89
N GLN A 124 11.39 11.99 16.70
CA GLN A 124 11.26 12.25 18.13
C GLN A 124 12.58 12.08 18.88
N GLU A 125 13.37 11.04 18.57
CA GLU A 125 14.69 10.81 19.15
C GLU A 125 15.68 11.94 18.80
N PHE A 126 15.71 12.39 17.54
CA PHE A 126 16.57 13.49 17.12
C PHE A 126 16.21 14.82 17.78
N VAL A 127 14.91 15.11 17.91
CA VAL A 127 14.44 16.31 18.60
C VAL A 127 14.70 16.22 20.10
N ALA A 128 14.59 15.03 20.71
CA ALA A 128 14.91 14.82 22.13
C ALA A 128 16.40 15.03 22.43
N ALA A 129 17.28 14.64 21.52
CA ALA A 129 18.73 14.82 21.62
C ALA A 129 19.24 16.18 21.11
N GLU A 130 18.35 17.10 20.70
CA GLU A 130 18.76 18.36 20.09
C GLU A 130 19.33 19.37 21.11
N ASN A 131 20.26 20.21 20.64
CA ASN A 131 20.71 21.35 21.43
C ASN A 131 19.62 22.45 21.43
N LYS A 132 19.05 22.76 22.59
CA LYS A 132 17.97 23.75 22.75
C LYS A 132 18.36 25.19 22.39
N LEU A 133 19.67 25.50 22.37
CA LEU A 133 20.20 26.79 21.90
C LEU A 133 20.22 26.89 20.37
N LYS A 134 20.31 25.74 19.68
CA LYS A 134 20.35 25.62 18.22
C LYS A 134 19.52 24.40 17.76
N PRO A 135 18.17 24.49 17.84
CA PRO A 135 17.28 23.37 17.52
C PRO A 135 17.42 22.95 16.05
N LEU A 136 17.19 21.67 15.80
CA LEU A 136 17.33 21.08 14.46
C LEU A 136 16.22 21.60 13.54
N SER A 137 16.60 22.09 12.36
CA SER A 137 15.63 22.45 11.33
C SER A 137 15.04 21.20 10.68
N ASP A 138 13.84 21.32 10.12
CA ASP A 138 13.21 20.22 9.37
C ASP A 138 14.12 19.74 8.22
N GLN A 139 14.90 20.64 7.60
CA GLN A 139 15.90 20.28 6.60
C GLN A 139 17.06 19.47 7.20
N LYS A 140 17.56 19.87 8.37
CA LYS A 140 18.67 19.14 9.01
C LYS A 140 18.27 17.73 9.43
N ILE A 141 17.01 17.55 9.83
CA ILE A 141 16.44 16.22 10.13
C ILE A 141 16.37 15.36 8.87
N VAL A 142 16.00 15.94 7.71
CA VAL A 142 16.06 15.23 6.42
C VAL A 142 17.48 14.77 6.11
N ASP A 143 18.47 15.66 6.26
CA ASP A 143 19.87 15.34 5.97
C ASP A 143 20.38 14.19 6.88
N MET A 144 20.04 14.21 8.18
CA MET A 144 20.40 13.16 9.14
C MET A 144 19.71 11.82 8.85
N LEU A 145 18.50 11.84 8.30
CA LEU A 145 17.83 10.63 7.85
C LEU A 145 18.45 10.10 6.55
N ALA A 146 18.89 10.98 5.65
CA ALA A 146 19.60 10.61 4.44
C ALA A 146 20.94 9.91 4.74
N GLU A 147 21.67 10.33 5.79
CA GLU A 147 22.87 9.64 6.31
C GLU A 147 22.57 8.21 6.78
N LYS A 148 21.34 7.95 7.26
CA LYS A 148 20.84 6.61 7.63
C LYS A 148 20.15 5.89 6.47
N GLU A 149 20.40 6.34 5.25
CA GLU A 149 19.83 5.80 4.01
C GLU A 149 18.30 5.94 3.86
N ILE A 150 17.67 6.80 4.67
CA ILE A 150 16.23 7.07 4.65
C ILE A 150 15.97 8.37 3.89
N GLN A 151 15.36 8.26 2.71
CA GLN A 151 15.00 9.42 1.88
C GLN A 151 13.58 9.89 2.21
N VAL A 152 13.45 11.13 2.68
CA VAL A 152 12.16 11.72 3.04
C VAL A 152 12.14 13.20 2.70
N SER A 153 11.00 13.69 2.23
CA SER A 153 10.88 15.11 1.90
C SER A 153 10.79 15.98 3.16
N ARG A 154 11.30 17.21 3.08
CA ARG A 154 11.14 18.21 4.15
C ARG A 154 9.66 18.44 4.52
N ARG A 155 8.75 18.38 3.52
CA ARG A 155 7.31 18.51 3.74
C ARG A 155 6.74 17.35 4.56
N ALA A 156 7.20 16.12 4.32
CA ALA A 156 6.80 14.96 5.10
C ALA A 156 7.29 15.05 6.55
N ILE A 157 8.53 15.51 6.79
CA ILE A 157 9.03 15.78 8.15
C ILE A 157 8.20 16.84 8.85
N ALA A 158 7.85 17.93 8.17
CA ALA A 158 6.99 18.96 8.75
C ALA A 158 5.60 18.40 9.14
N LYS A 159 5.01 17.54 8.29
CA LYS A 159 3.74 16.85 8.57
C LYS A 159 3.87 15.95 9.80
N TYR A 160 4.86 15.07 9.85
CA TYR A 160 5.08 14.16 11.00
C TYR A 160 5.38 14.91 12.29
N ARG A 161 6.11 16.02 12.22
CA ARG A 161 6.38 16.89 13.37
C ARG A 161 5.09 17.48 13.95
N LEU A 162 4.16 17.90 13.10
CA LEU A 162 2.84 18.39 13.52
C LEU A 162 2.00 17.28 14.16
N GLU A 163 1.99 16.09 13.57
CA GLU A 163 1.30 14.91 14.13
C GLU A 163 1.85 14.50 15.50
N LEU A 164 3.15 14.71 15.73
CA LEU A 164 3.82 14.46 17.02
C LEU A 164 3.72 15.62 18.02
N ASN A 165 2.95 16.68 17.72
CA ASN A 165 2.84 17.89 18.53
C ASN A 165 4.19 18.59 18.84
N ILE A 166 5.19 18.39 17.98
CA ILE A 166 6.49 19.06 18.12
C ILE A 166 6.40 20.43 17.43
N PRO A 167 6.71 21.55 18.10
CA PRO A 167 6.65 22.87 17.47
C PRO A 167 7.83 23.10 16.51
N SER A 168 7.77 24.14 15.67
CA SER A 168 8.84 24.42 14.69
C SER A 168 10.16 24.76 15.38
N SER A 169 11.29 24.60 14.67
CA SER A 169 12.62 24.88 15.21
C SER A 169 12.72 26.28 15.84
N SER A 170 12.12 27.29 15.21
CA SER A 170 12.09 28.67 15.75
C SER A 170 11.38 28.78 17.10
N LYS A 171 10.34 27.96 17.34
CA LYS A 171 9.59 27.92 18.60
C LYS A 171 10.22 27.01 19.66
N ARG A 172 11.15 26.12 19.28
CA ARG A 172 11.89 25.24 20.19
C ARG A 172 13.15 25.86 20.77
N LYS A 173 13.64 26.94 20.14
CA LYS A 173 14.81 27.68 20.61
C LYS A 173 14.52 28.28 21.98
N ARG A 174 15.28 27.89 22.99
CA ARG A 174 15.28 28.53 24.32
C ARG A 174 16.56 29.33 24.46
N PHE A 175 16.43 30.57 24.92
CA PHE A 175 17.56 31.45 25.23
C PHE A 175 18.15 31.09 26.58
#